data_AF-A0A8E6EXK2-F1
#
_entry.id   AF-A0A8E6EXK2-F1
#
_cell.length_a   1.000
_cell.length_b   1.000
_cell.length_c   1.000
_cell.angle_alpha   90.00
_cell.angle_beta   90.00
_cell.angle_gamma   90.00
#
_symmetry.space_group_name_H-M   'P 1'
#
loop_
_entity.id
_entity.type
_entity.pdbx_description
1 polymer ?
#
loop_
_entity_poly.entity_id
_entity_poly.type
_entity_poly.pdbx_seq_one_letter_code
_entity_poly.pdbx_strand_id
1 'polypeptide(L)'
;MRHRIYFLLFVGLFGCIGCGSEKSTNELIADLSKGGEKERFVAVRSLTSRTGEVEKVLPALIAALKDKEDDIRLSAAIGLGVLGEQAKEAIPALQAALHDQDARIRRAAGVAINRIDPSQAKLSTAKKPGRSKS
;
A
#
# COMPACT_ATOMS: atom_id res chain seq x y z
N MET A 1 31.21 -35.45 48.21
CA MET A 1 30.40 -35.71 47.00
C MET A 1 29.48 -34.52 46.77
N ARG A 2 29.32 -34.13 45.50
CA ARG A 2 28.85 -32.81 45.04
C ARG A 2 27.36 -32.59 45.31
N HIS A 3 27.02 -31.55 46.07
CA HIS A 3 25.66 -31.05 46.22
C HIS A 3 25.26 -30.20 45.01
N ARG A 4 24.33 -30.75 44.24
CA ARG A 4 23.12 -30.13 43.67
C ARG A 4 23.11 -28.59 43.60
N ILE A 5 23.03 -28.10 42.36
CA ILE A 5 22.04 -27.12 41.89
C ILE A 5 21.96 -25.85 42.75
N TYR A 6 22.82 -24.88 42.44
CA TYR A 6 22.52 -23.47 42.65
C TYR A 6 21.98 -22.89 41.35
N PHE A 7 20.67 -23.05 41.18
CA PHE A 7 19.82 -22.28 40.28
C PHE A 7 19.74 -20.85 40.83
N LEU A 8 20.77 -20.05 40.60
CA LEU A 8 20.76 -18.63 40.92
C LEU A 8 21.67 -17.90 39.95
N LEU A 9 21.09 -17.32 38.90
CA LEU A 9 21.39 -15.98 38.39
C LEU A 9 20.24 -15.57 37.46
N PHE A 10 19.08 -15.29 38.08
CA PHE A 10 17.96 -14.60 37.46
C PHE A 10 18.36 -13.12 37.37
N VAL A 11 19.13 -12.74 36.34
CA VAL A 11 19.33 -11.33 36.00
C VAL A 11 18.08 -10.88 35.25
N GLY A 12 17.06 -10.53 36.04
CA GLY A 12 15.94 -9.74 35.58
C GLY A 12 16.39 -8.30 35.36
N LEU A 13 16.74 -7.95 34.13
CA LEU A 13 16.58 -6.59 33.58
C LEU A 13 16.86 -6.56 32.06
N PHE A 14 16.20 -7.41 31.28
CA PHE A 14 16.00 -7.16 29.85
C PHE A 14 14.49 -7.13 29.57
N GLY A 15 13.82 -6.17 30.20
CA GLY A 15 12.49 -5.75 29.78
C GLY A 15 12.59 -5.14 28.39
N CYS A 16 12.37 -5.97 27.37
CA CYS A 16 11.95 -5.63 26.02
C CYS A 16 12.40 -4.25 25.50
N ILE A 17 13.71 -4.08 25.27
CA ILE A 17 14.18 -3.14 24.26
C ILE A 17 13.86 -3.78 22.90
N GLY A 18 12.81 -3.28 22.26
CA GLY A 18 12.53 -3.50 20.84
C GLY A 18 11.60 -4.67 20.52
N CYS A 19 10.28 -4.46 20.59
CA CYS A 19 9.40 -5.09 19.60
C CYS A 19 9.36 -4.18 18.35
N GLY A 20 10.54 -3.95 17.78
CA GLY A 20 10.73 -3.34 16.47
C GLY A 20 10.86 -4.43 15.41
N SER A 21 10.06 -5.52 15.51
CA SER A 21 9.97 -6.46 14.40
C SER A 21 9.18 -5.76 13.31
N GLU A 22 9.85 -5.29 12.26
CA GLU A 22 9.14 -4.92 11.04
C GLU A 22 8.27 -6.12 10.63
N LYS A 23 6.94 -5.94 10.62
CA LYS A 23 6.01 -6.98 10.20
C LYS A 23 6.43 -7.52 8.83
N SER A 24 6.32 -8.83 8.67
CA SER A 24 6.62 -9.46 7.38
C SER A 24 5.60 -8.99 6.33
N THR A 25 5.98 -9.03 5.05
CA THR A 25 5.07 -8.65 3.96
C THR A 25 3.77 -9.48 4.00
N ASN A 26 3.86 -10.76 4.37
CA ASN A 26 2.70 -11.64 4.51
C ASN A 26 1.80 -11.25 5.69
N GLU A 27 2.38 -10.84 6.82
CA GLU A 27 1.62 -10.35 7.98
C GLU A 27 0.88 -9.06 7.65
N LEU A 28 1.53 -8.13 6.94
CA LEU A 28 0.90 -6.88 6.51
C LEU A 28 -0.27 -7.16 5.54
N ILE A 29 -0.13 -8.13 4.63
CA ILE A 29 -1.22 -8.56 3.74
C ILE A 29 -2.39 -9.16 4.56
N ALA A 30 -2.09 -9.95 5.59
CA ALA A 30 -3.11 -10.51 6.47
C ALA A 30 -3.84 -9.41 7.27
N ASP A 31 -3.10 -8.42 7.78
CA ASP A 31 -3.64 -7.27 8.50
C ASP A 31 -4.55 -6.43 7.61
N LEU A 32 -4.21 -6.28 6.32
CA LEU A 32 -5.08 -5.62 5.36
C LEU A 32 -6.46 -6.28 5.24
N SER A 33 -6.52 -7.61 5.37
CA SER A 33 -7.76 -8.36 5.17
C SER A 33 -8.57 -8.53 6.47
N LYS A 34 -7.90 -8.64 7.62
CA LYS A 34 -8.51 -9.04 8.90
C LYS A 34 -8.41 -7.98 9.99
N GLY A 35 -7.57 -6.97 9.79
CA GLY A 35 -7.27 -5.94 10.78
C GLY A 35 -8.34 -4.86 10.90
N GLY A 36 -8.30 -4.14 12.02
CA GLY A 36 -9.06 -2.90 12.20
C GLY A 36 -8.56 -1.80 11.26
N GLU A 37 -9.27 -0.68 11.23
CA GLU A 37 -8.91 0.47 10.37
C GLU A 37 -7.43 0.88 10.50
N LYS A 38 -6.94 1.00 11.75
CA LYS A 38 -5.57 1.43 12.02
C LYS A 38 -4.56 0.40 11.52
N GLU A 39 -4.83 -0.88 11.75
CA GLU A 39 -3.98 -1.98 11.29
C GLU A 39 -3.93 -2.05 9.77
N ARG A 40 -5.08 -1.91 9.10
CA ARG A 40 -5.16 -1.87 7.63
C ARG A 40 -4.42 -0.66 7.06
N PHE A 41 -4.57 0.51 7.68
CA PHE A 41 -3.87 1.72 7.25
C PHE A 41 -2.35 1.58 7.36
N VAL A 42 -1.85 1.09 8.51
CA VAL A 42 -0.43 0.79 8.70
C VAL A 42 0.03 -0.24 7.67
N ALA A 43 -0.77 -1.29 7.44
CA ALA A 43 -0.47 -2.31 6.45
C ALA A 43 -0.28 -1.74 5.04
N VAL A 44 -1.22 -0.95 4.51
CA VAL A 44 -1.09 -0.34 3.18
C VAL A 44 0.14 0.55 3.07
N ARG A 45 0.39 1.38 4.08
CA ARG A 45 1.53 2.30 4.08
C ARG A 45 2.86 1.55 4.08
N SER A 46 2.97 0.51 4.89
CA SER A 46 4.17 -0.32 4.93
C SER A 46 4.36 -1.11 3.64
N LEU A 47 3.29 -1.67 3.07
CA LEU A 47 3.34 -2.39 1.78
C LEU A 47 3.75 -1.48 0.62
N THR A 48 3.38 -0.20 0.66
CA THR A 48 3.79 0.78 -0.37
C THR A 48 5.32 0.94 -0.46
N SER A 49 6.04 0.73 0.64
CA SER A 49 7.51 0.78 0.67
C SER A 49 8.18 -0.53 0.25
N ARG A 50 7.41 -1.61 0.01
CA ARG A 50 7.93 -2.95 -0.35
C ARG A 50 8.05 -3.11 -1.86
N THR A 51 8.82 -2.23 -2.52
CA THR A 51 9.02 -2.24 -3.99
C THR A 51 9.77 -3.48 -4.50
N GLY A 52 10.47 -4.21 -3.64
CA GLY A 52 11.15 -5.46 -3.99
C GLY A 52 10.25 -6.70 -4.04
N GLU A 53 9.00 -6.61 -3.60
CA GLU A 53 8.07 -7.76 -3.51
C GLU A 53 6.77 -7.50 -4.30
N VAL A 54 6.89 -6.89 -5.48
CA VAL A 54 5.74 -6.42 -6.27
C VAL A 54 4.69 -7.51 -6.50
N GLU A 55 5.11 -8.73 -6.84
CA GLU A 55 4.19 -9.85 -7.09
C GLU A 55 3.27 -10.16 -5.91
N LYS A 56 3.74 -9.97 -4.67
CA LYS A 56 2.95 -10.18 -3.45
C LYS A 56 2.13 -8.95 -3.08
N VAL A 57 2.73 -7.77 -3.25
CA VAL A 57 2.17 -6.50 -2.80
C VAL A 57 1.05 -6.02 -3.73
N LEU A 58 1.20 -6.23 -5.04
CA LEU A 58 0.27 -5.77 -6.07
C LEU A 58 -1.18 -6.22 -5.83
N PRO A 59 -1.50 -7.53 -5.65
CA PRO A 59 -2.87 -7.96 -5.41
C PRO A 59 -3.44 -7.38 -4.10
N ALA A 60 -2.61 -7.20 -3.07
CA ALA A 60 -3.03 -6.61 -1.81
C ALA A 60 -3.39 -5.12 -1.98
N LEU A 61 -2.56 -4.33 -2.68
CA LEU A 61 -2.87 -2.93 -2.95
C LEU A 61 -4.08 -2.77 -3.88
N ILE A 62 -4.28 -3.66 -4.85
CA ILE A 62 -5.50 -3.66 -5.69
C ILE A 62 -6.75 -3.90 -4.83
N ALA A 63 -6.69 -4.83 -3.88
CA ALA A 63 -7.80 -5.07 -2.95
C ALA A 63 -8.07 -3.84 -2.05
N ALA A 64 -7.02 -3.18 -1.57
CA ALA A 64 -7.11 -2.00 -0.70
C ALA A 64 -7.78 -0.79 -1.38
N LEU A 65 -7.80 -0.71 -2.72
CA LEU A 65 -8.58 0.31 -3.45
C LEU A 65 -10.09 0.22 -3.21
N LYS A 66 -10.58 -0.88 -2.64
CA LYS A 66 -12.01 -1.08 -2.32
C LYS A 66 -12.28 -1.00 -0.82
N ASP A 67 -11.31 -0.57 -0.01
CA ASP A 67 -11.51 -0.42 1.43
C ASP A 67 -12.61 0.63 1.71
N LYS A 68 -13.35 0.42 2.80
CA LYS A 68 -14.37 1.36 3.25
C LYS A 68 -13.77 2.72 3.65
N GLU A 69 -12.54 2.72 4.15
CA GLU A 69 -11.86 3.94 4.60
C GLU A 69 -11.15 4.62 3.42
N ASP A 70 -11.43 5.90 3.24
CA ASP A 70 -10.89 6.72 2.16
C ASP A 70 -9.36 6.88 2.25
N ASP A 71 -8.80 7.04 3.45
CA ASP A 71 -7.35 7.14 3.65
C ASP A 71 -6.60 5.85 3.26
N ILE A 72 -7.24 4.69 3.38
CA ILE A 72 -6.70 3.39 2.94
C ILE A 72 -6.74 3.32 1.41
N ARG A 73 -7.88 3.64 0.80
CA ARG A 73 -8.01 3.69 -0.68
C ARG A 73 -7.03 4.67 -1.31
N LEU A 74 -6.86 5.84 -0.71
CA LEU A 74 -5.90 6.86 -1.14
C LEU A 74 -4.47 6.33 -1.08
N SER A 75 -4.08 5.72 0.04
CA SER A 75 -2.75 5.14 0.22
C SER A 75 -2.48 4.02 -0.78
N ALA A 76 -3.48 3.19 -1.08
CA ALA A 76 -3.39 2.14 -2.08
C ALA A 76 -3.16 2.70 -3.49
N ALA A 77 -3.93 3.72 -3.89
CA ALA A 77 -3.74 4.38 -5.19
C ALA A 77 -2.34 4.99 -5.34
N ILE A 78 -1.85 5.65 -4.29
CA ILE A 78 -0.48 6.19 -4.26
C ILE A 78 0.54 5.06 -4.39
N GLY A 79 0.39 3.98 -3.62
CA GLY A 79 1.33 2.87 -3.62
C GLY A 79 1.43 2.17 -4.97
N LEU A 80 0.30 1.94 -5.64
CA LEU A 80 0.26 1.41 -7.01
C LEU A 80 1.00 2.32 -8.00
N GLY A 81 0.90 3.65 -7.83
CA GLY A 81 1.67 4.60 -8.64
C GLY A 81 3.17 4.61 -8.34
N VAL A 82 3.60 4.22 -7.14
CA VAL A 82 5.02 4.08 -6.76
C VAL A 82 5.63 2.83 -7.38
N LEU A 83 4.86 1.74 -7.51
CA LEU A 83 5.29 0.53 -8.20
C LEU A 83 5.51 0.73 -9.71
N GLY A 84 4.95 1.79 -10.29
CA GLY A 84 5.19 2.17 -11.69
C GLY A 84 4.76 1.10 -12.68
N GLU A 85 5.54 0.88 -13.74
CA GLU A 85 5.17 -0.04 -14.84
C GLU A 85 4.93 -1.48 -14.40
N GLN A 86 5.45 -1.89 -13.23
CA GLN A 86 5.22 -3.23 -12.69
C GLN A 86 3.78 -3.44 -12.20
N ALA A 87 3.01 -2.35 -12.00
CA ALA A 87 1.62 -2.39 -11.56
C ALA A 87 0.62 -2.24 -12.73
N LYS A 88 0.98 -2.62 -13.96
CA LYS A 88 0.07 -2.56 -15.13
C LYS A 88 -1.25 -3.30 -14.92
N GLU A 89 -1.23 -4.40 -14.17
CA GLU A 89 -2.45 -5.15 -13.83
C GLU A 89 -3.44 -4.36 -12.95
N ALA A 90 -2.97 -3.31 -12.26
CA ALA A 90 -3.82 -2.46 -11.45
C ALA A 90 -4.57 -1.38 -12.25
N ILE A 91 -4.29 -1.20 -13.55
CA ILE A 91 -4.92 -0.15 -14.38
C ILE A 91 -6.46 -0.22 -14.32
N PRO A 92 -7.13 -1.37 -14.49
CA PRO A 92 -8.59 -1.42 -14.42
C PRO A 92 -9.15 -1.01 -13.04
N ALA A 93 -8.46 -1.38 -11.96
CA ALA A 93 -8.85 -0.99 -10.61
C ALA A 93 -8.65 0.52 -10.35
N LEU A 94 -7.56 1.08 -10.85
CA LEU A 94 -7.30 2.53 -10.78
C LEU A 94 -8.28 3.31 -11.66
N GLN A 95 -8.71 2.78 -12.82
CA GLN A 95 -9.75 3.39 -13.63
C GLN A 95 -11.08 3.47 -12.88
N ALA A 96 -11.45 2.43 -12.12
CA ALA A 96 -12.61 2.50 -11.24
C ALA A 96 -12.43 3.58 -10.15
N ALA A 97 -11.24 3.71 -9.57
CA ALA A 97 -10.92 4.73 -8.56
C ALA A 97 -10.93 6.18 -9.11
N LEU A 98 -10.91 6.40 -10.42
CA LEU A 98 -11.18 7.71 -11.03
C LEU A 98 -12.60 8.21 -10.77
N HIS A 99 -13.51 7.33 -10.39
CA HIS A 99 -14.91 7.64 -10.06
C HIS A 99 -15.18 7.59 -8.54
N ASP A 100 -14.13 7.55 -7.72
CA ASP A 100 -14.29 7.57 -6.26
C ASP A 100 -14.98 8.86 -5.79
N GLN A 101 -15.71 8.76 -4.68
CA GLN A 101 -16.39 9.88 -4.05
C GLN A 101 -15.38 10.95 -3.58
N ASP A 102 -14.20 10.53 -3.11
CA ASP A 102 -13.14 11.44 -2.66
C ASP A 102 -12.32 11.97 -3.84
N ALA A 103 -12.23 13.30 -3.95
CA ALA A 103 -11.43 13.99 -4.95
C ALA A 103 -9.92 13.68 -4.88
N ARG A 104 -9.39 13.43 -3.67
CA ARG A 104 -8.00 13.04 -3.42
C ARG A 104 -7.71 11.70 -4.11
N ILE A 105 -8.63 10.73 -3.96
CA ILE A 105 -8.50 9.40 -4.55
C ILE A 105 -8.58 9.48 -6.07
N ARG A 106 -9.55 10.23 -6.62
CA ARG A 106 -9.64 10.44 -8.09
C ARG A 106 -8.35 10.99 -8.67
N ARG A 107 -7.76 12.00 -8.00
CA ARG A 107 -6.49 12.59 -8.42
C ARG A 107 -5.34 11.60 -8.32
N ALA A 108 -5.24 10.87 -7.20
CA ALA A 108 -4.19 9.89 -6.98
C ALA A 108 -4.26 8.76 -8.02
N ALA A 109 -5.45 8.27 -8.36
CA ALA A 109 -5.66 7.27 -9.38
C ALA A 109 -5.19 7.73 -10.77
N GLY A 110 -5.52 8.96 -11.17
CA GLY A 110 -5.05 9.52 -12.44
C GLY A 110 -3.52 9.68 -12.50
N VAL A 111 -2.89 10.09 -11.39
CA VAL A 111 -1.43 10.16 -11.30
C VAL A 111 -0.81 8.76 -11.36
N ALA A 112 -1.39 7.78 -10.67
CA ALA A 112 -0.91 6.41 -10.66
C ALA A 112 -0.97 5.79 -12.06
N ILE A 113 -2.10 5.93 -12.77
CA ILE A 113 -2.23 5.47 -14.16
C ILE A 113 -1.14 6.08 -15.05
N ASN A 114 -0.89 7.38 -14.95
CA ASN A 114 0.16 8.03 -15.74
C ASN A 114 1.58 7.54 -15.40
N ARG A 115 1.82 7.09 -14.17
CA ARG A 115 3.13 6.51 -13.77
C ARG A 115 3.28 5.07 -14.22
N ILE A 116 2.19 4.32 -14.24
CA ILE A 116 2.15 2.91 -14.65
C ILE A 116 2.21 2.78 -16.17
N ASP A 117 1.48 3.66 -16.87
CA ASP A 117 1.47 3.72 -18.33
C ASP A 117 1.49 5.19 -18.81
N PRO A 118 2.70 5.78 -18.92
CA PRO A 118 2.87 7.14 -19.43
C PRO A 118 2.36 7.34 -20.87
N SER A 119 2.12 6.26 -21.63
CA SER A 119 1.60 6.35 -23.00
C SER A 119 0.12 6.74 -23.03
N GLN A 120 -0.66 6.37 -22.02
CA GLN A 120 -2.08 6.77 -21.87
C GLN A 120 -2.23 8.28 -21.68
N ALA A 121 -1.29 8.89 -20.95
CA ALA A 121 -1.28 10.34 -20.72
C ALA A 121 -1.25 11.12 -22.04
N LYS A 122 -0.46 10.64 -23.01
CA LYS A 122 -0.30 11.27 -24.33
C LYS A 122 -1.55 11.17 -25.21
N LEU A 123 -2.34 10.10 -25.05
CA LEU A 123 -3.60 9.91 -25.78
C LEU A 123 -4.70 10.85 -25.27
N SER A 124 -4.74 11.12 -23.96
CA SER A 124 -5.75 12.01 -23.35
C SER A 124 -5.55 13.50 -23.70
N THR A 125 -4.30 13.93 -23.92
CA THR A 125 -3.98 15.32 -24.27
C THR A 125 -4.15 15.61 -25.77
N ALA A 126 -4.12 14.58 -26.61
CA ALA A 126 -4.39 14.68 -28.04
C ALA A 126 -5.88 14.93 -28.39
N LYS A 127 -6.81 14.76 -27.43
CA LYS A 127 -8.26 14.94 -27.62
C LYS A 127 -8.85 16.19 -26.94
N LYS A 128 -8.09 17.28 -26.78
CA LYS A 128 -8.72 18.60 -26.56
C LYS A 128 -9.13 19.17 -27.92
N PRO A 129 -10.42 19.10 -28.35
CA PRO A 129 -10.87 19.92 -29.46
C PRO A 129 -10.66 21.38 -29.07
N GLY A 130 -10.15 22.15 -30.04
CA GLY A 130 -9.81 23.54 -29.88
C GLY A 130 -10.88 24.31 -29.13
N ARG A 131 -10.43 25.13 -28.18
CA ARG A 131 -11.23 26.21 -27.61
C ARG A 131 -11.71 27.06 -28.79
N SER A 132 -12.96 26.86 -29.20
CA SER A 132 -13.66 27.75 -30.14
C SER A 132 -13.54 29.15 -29.57
N LYS A 133 -12.78 30.00 -30.26
CA LYS A 133 -12.92 31.44 -30.11
C LYS A 133 -14.23 31.77 -30.82
N SER A 134 -15.22 32.20 -30.05
CA SER A 134 -16.39 32.92 -30.55
C SER A 134 -16.59 34.11 -29.63
#